data_AF-A0A947JFP8-F1
#
_entry.id   AF-A0A947JFP8-F1
#
_cell.length_a   1.000
_cell.length_b   1.000
_cell.length_c   1.000
_cell.angle_alpha   90.00
_cell.angle_beta   90.00
_cell.angle_gamma   90.00
#
_symmetry.space_group_name_H-M   'P 1'
#
loop_
_entity.id
_entity.type
_entity.pdbx_description
1 polymer ?
#
loop_
_entity_poly.entity_id
_entity_poly.type
_entity_poly.pdbx_seq_one_letter_code
_entity_poly.pdbx_strand_id
1 'polypeptide(L)'
;MSYTCPHCQKVVKDLKQHIRRMHPDQGDHDQENDQEGQDFDVDTEDVETEEEAGKYHCVDCGKSVPYKADTCPNCGTQLDWGAL
;
A
#
# COMPACT_ATOMS: atom_id res chain seq x y z
N MET A 1 0.80 -35.52 8.24
CA MET A 1 0.58 -34.71 7.02
C MET A 1 1.74 -33.72 6.86
N SER A 2 2.11 -33.36 5.63
CA SER A 2 3.03 -32.26 5.32
C SER A 2 2.27 -31.12 4.68
N TYR A 3 2.73 -29.89 4.87
CA TYR A 3 2.04 -28.66 4.46
C TYR A 3 3.00 -27.76 3.69
N THR A 4 2.49 -27.08 2.67
CA THR A 4 3.29 -26.15 1.85
C THR A 4 3.11 -24.73 2.38
N CYS A 5 4.21 -24.05 2.64
CA CYS A 5 4.19 -22.65 3.09
C CYS A 5 3.76 -21.72 1.95
N PRO A 6 2.73 -20.88 2.09
CA PRO A 6 2.33 -19.95 1.03
C PRO A 6 3.32 -18.79 0.84
N HIS A 7 4.15 -18.49 1.85
CA HIS A 7 5.09 -17.36 1.82
C HIS A 7 6.41 -17.68 1.13
N CYS A 8 6.86 -18.94 1.17
CA CYS A 8 8.12 -19.37 0.56
C CYS A 8 8.04 -20.70 -0.19
N GLN A 9 6.83 -21.25 -0.36
CA GLN A 9 6.52 -22.48 -1.10
C GLN A 9 7.27 -23.74 -0.64
N LYS A 10 7.87 -23.72 0.56
CA LYS A 10 8.55 -24.87 1.14
C LYS A 10 7.56 -25.87 1.73
N VAL A 11 7.77 -27.16 1.45
CA VAL A 11 7.04 -28.26 2.09
C VAL A 11 7.64 -28.52 3.46
N VAL A 12 6.85 -28.33 4.51
CA VAL A 12 7.26 -28.47 5.91
C VAL A 12 6.34 -29.43 6.65
N LYS A 13 6.83 -29.98 7.77
CA LYS A 13 6.03 -30.86 8.64
C LYS A 13 5.05 -30.07 9.51
N ASP A 14 5.44 -28.85 9.91
CA ASP A 14 4.64 -27.99 10.78
C ASP A 14 4.61 -26.56 10.21
N LEU A 15 3.50 -26.19 9.59
CA LEU A 15 3.34 -24.92 8.90
C LEU A 15 3.35 -23.73 9.86
N LYS A 16 2.66 -23.85 11.01
CA LYS A 16 2.50 -22.77 11.98
C LYS A 16 3.82 -22.43 12.67
N GLN A 17 4.61 -23.42 13.08
CA GLN A 17 5.95 -23.20 13.62
C GLN A 17 6.91 -22.63 12.57
N HIS A 18 6.82 -23.09 11.32
CA HIS A 18 7.66 -22.57 10.24
C HIS A 18 7.41 -21.08 10.00
N ILE A 19 6.15 -20.66 9.87
CA ILE A 19 5.79 -19.26 9.65
C ILE A 19 6.27 -18.39 10.82
N ARG A 20 6.05 -18.80 12.07
CA ARG A 20 6.51 -18.03 13.25
C ARG A 20 8.03 -17.81 13.31
N ARG A 21 8.84 -18.76 12.82
CA ARG A 21 10.32 -18.70 12.90
C ARG A 21 10.95 -18.07 11.67
N MET A 22 10.36 -18.29 10.49
CA MET A 22 10.92 -17.85 9.20
C MET A 22 10.21 -16.62 8.62
N HIS A 23 9.01 -16.30 9.12
CA HIS A 23 8.16 -15.17 8.74
C HIS A 23 7.61 -14.46 10.02
N PRO A 24 8.48 -13.92 10.88
CA PRO A 24 8.09 -13.34 12.19
C PRO A 24 7.22 -12.09 12.10
N ASP A 25 7.15 -11.46 10.93
CA ASP A 25 6.28 -10.30 10.64
C ASP A 25 4.80 -10.68 10.48
N GLN A 26 4.47 -11.98 10.51
CA GLN A 26 3.12 -12.50 10.29
C GLN A 26 2.61 -13.35 11.46
N GLY A 27 3.20 -13.19 12.65
CA GLY A 27 2.61 -13.75 13.87
C GLY A 27 1.23 -13.15 14.07
N ASP A 28 0.19 -14.01 14.12
CA ASP A 28 -1.20 -13.70 14.46
C ASP A 28 -1.26 -12.51 15.43
N HIS A 29 -1.56 -11.32 14.90
CA HIS A 29 -2.06 -10.22 15.70
C HIS A 29 -3.51 -10.61 16.00
N ASP A 30 -3.69 -11.35 17.08
CA ASP A 30 -4.97 -11.44 17.77
C ASP A 30 -5.25 -10.01 18.27
N GLN A 31 -5.79 -9.19 17.38
CA GLN A 31 -6.23 -7.85 17.72
C GLN A 31 -7.60 -8.05 18.37
N GLU A 32 -7.56 -8.31 19.68
CA GLU A 32 -8.69 -8.13 20.56
C GLU A 32 -9.22 -6.70 20.30
N ASN A 33 -10.35 -6.66 19.60
CA ASN A 33 -11.05 -5.47 19.21
C ASN A 33 -11.67 -4.84 20.47
N ASP A 34 -10.89 -4.01 21.14
CA ASP A 34 -11.36 -3.05 22.14
C ASP A 34 -11.22 -1.66 21.54
N GLN A 35 -12.13 -1.35 20.62
CA GLN A 35 -12.27 -0.03 20.04
C GLN A 35 -13.17 0.79 20.96
N GLU A 36 -12.67 1.14 22.14
CA GLU A 36 -13.24 2.21 22.94
C GLU A 36 -13.07 3.53 22.18
N GLY A 37 -14.21 4.15 21.88
CA GLY A 37 -14.33 5.35 21.08
C GLY A 37 -13.46 6.49 21.62
N GLN A 38 -12.72 7.11 20.69
CA GLN A 38 -12.39 8.52 20.81
C GLN A 38 -13.14 9.23 19.70
N ASP A 39 -14.28 9.78 20.10
CA ASP A 39 -14.81 11.02 19.56
C ASP A 39 -13.71 12.09 19.61
N PHE A 40 -13.05 12.28 18.48
CA PHE A 40 -12.32 13.52 18.23
C PHE A 40 -13.00 14.19 17.05
N ASP A 41 -13.93 15.09 17.36
CA ASP A 41 -14.34 16.18 16.49
C ASP A 41 -13.10 17.02 16.15
N VAL A 42 -12.29 16.56 15.20
CA VAL A 42 -11.26 17.39 14.59
C VAL A 42 -11.89 18.01 13.34
N ASP A 43 -12.49 19.16 13.57
CA ASP A 43 -12.67 20.21 12.58
C ASP A 43 -11.27 20.56 12.04
N THR A 44 -10.77 19.80 11.07
CA THR A 44 -9.58 20.18 10.31
C THR A 44 -10.06 20.84 9.05
N GLU A 45 -10.13 22.15 9.19
CA GLU A 45 -10.42 23.13 8.18
C GLU A 45 -9.70 22.79 6.87
N ASP A 46 -10.52 22.76 5.84
CA ASP A 46 -10.17 22.86 4.44
C ASP A 46 -9.07 23.93 4.22
N VAL A 47 -7.84 23.47 4.00
CA VAL A 47 -6.75 24.31 3.49
C VAL A 47 -6.63 24.05 2.00
N GLU A 48 -7.52 24.70 1.25
CA GLU A 48 -7.28 25.08 -0.14
C GLU A 48 -5.98 25.93 -0.18
N THR A 49 -4.87 25.30 -0.56
CA THR A 49 -3.67 26.03 -1.01
C THR A 49 -3.61 25.98 -2.53
N GLU A 50 -3.92 27.13 -3.13
CA GLU A 50 -3.86 27.46 -4.54
C GLU A 50 -2.44 27.41 -5.10
N GLU A 51 -1.95 26.21 -5.43
CA GLU A 51 -0.90 26.01 -6.45
C GLU A 51 -1.30 24.82 -7.32
N GLU A 52 -2.34 25.03 -8.13
CA GLU A 52 -2.91 24.11 -9.14
C GLU A 52 -1.92 23.80 -10.28
N ALA A 53 -0.73 23.29 -9.96
CA ALA A 53 0.00 22.44 -10.87
C ALA A 53 -0.74 21.10 -10.88
N GLY A 54 -1.69 20.94 -11.81
CA GLY A 54 -2.57 19.77 -11.93
C GLY A 54 -1.87 18.49 -11.49
N LYS A 55 -2.37 17.89 -10.41
CA LYS A 55 -1.80 16.67 -9.83
C LYS A 55 -2.25 15.49 -10.68
N TYR A 56 -1.57 15.31 -11.81
CA TYR A 56 -1.80 14.14 -12.64
C TYR A 56 -1.35 12.89 -11.89
N HIS A 57 -2.08 11.81 -12.08
CA HIS A 57 -1.80 10.52 -11.46
C HIS A 57 -1.54 9.50 -12.55
N CYS A 58 -0.51 8.68 -12.35
CA CYS A 58 -0.21 7.59 -13.25
C CYS A 58 -1.33 6.55 -13.18
N VAL A 59 -1.92 6.18 -14.32
CA VAL A 59 -2.97 5.14 -14.38
C VAL A 59 -2.45 3.74 -14.03
N ASP A 60 -1.14 3.54 -14.10
CA ASP A 60 -0.50 2.25 -13.87
C ASP A 60 -0.14 2.04 -12.39
N CYS A 61 0.35 3.08 -11.71
CA CYS A 61 0.76 2.98 -10.30
C CYS A 61 -0.05 3.83 -9.31
N GLY A 62 -0.94 4.70 -9.79
CA GLY A 62 -1.77 5.59 -8.97
C GLY A 62 -1.02 6.75 -8.31
N LYS A 63 0.29 6.90 -8.54
CA LYS A 63 1.09 7.95 -7.91
C LYS A 63 1.02 9.26 -8.67
N SER A 64 1.14 10.36 -7.93
CA SER A 64 1.25 11.70 -8.48
C SER A 64 2.48 11.81 -9.37
N VAL A 65 2.29 12.39 -10.54
CA VAL A 65 3.30 12.59 -11.57
C VAL A 65 3.30 14.06 -11.98
N PRO A 66 4.48 14.64 -12.26
CA PRO A 66 4.54 16.02 -12.69
C PRO A 66 3.92 16.16 -14.08
N TYR A 67 3.22 17.29 -14.30
CA TYR A 67 2.64 17.61 -15.60
C TYR A 67 3.74 17.65 -16.68
N LYS A 68 3.45 17.06 -17.85
CA LYS A 68 4.37 16.90 -19.00
C LYS A 68 5.57 15.95 -18.78
N ALA A 69 5.53 15.07 -17.78
CA ALA A 69 6.53 14.01 -17.70
C ALA A 69 6.23 12.92 -18.75
N ASP A 70 7.09 12.68 -19.74
CA ASP A 70 6.90 11.59 -20.73
C ASP A 70 6.92 10.19 -20.08
N THR A 71 7.49 10.09 -18.88
CA THR A 71 7.60 8.82 -18.16
C THR A 71 7.38 9.05 -16.67
N CYS A 72 6.63 8.15 -16.05
CA CYS A 72 6.39 8.19 -14.61
C CYS A 72 7.70 7.95 -13.86
N PRO A 73 8.17 8.87 -13.01
CA PRO A 73 9.37 8.67 -12.20
C PRO A 73 9.19 7.60 -11.12
N ASN A 74 7.95 7.19 -10.85
CA ASN A 74 7.67 6.24 -9.78
C ASN A 74 7.64 4.78 -10.25
N CYS A 75 7.18 4.52 -11.48
CA CYS A 75 7.08 3.15 -12.02
C CYS A 75 7.80 2.96 -13.35
N GLY A 76 8.18 4.04 -14.04
CA GLY A 76 8.81 3.98 -15.35
C GLY A 76 7.82 3.83 -16.52
N THR A 77 6.51 3.87 -16.26
CA THR A 77 5.50 3.76 -17.32
C THR A 77 5.45 5.04 -18.15
N GLN A 78 5.40 4.90 -19.47
CA GLN A 78 5.27 6.02 -20.40
C GLN A 78 3.91 6.70 -20.21
N LEU A 79 3.91 7.99 -19.94
CA LEU A 79 2.70 8.78 -19.71
C LEU A 79 2.35 9.50 -21.01
N ASP A 80 1.16 9.20 -21.54
CA ASP A 80 0.63 9.91 -22.70
C ASP A 80 -0.34 11.00 -22.22
N TRP A 81 0.04 12.25 -22.45
CA TRP A 81 -0.72 13.43 -21.99
C TRP A 81 -1.83 13.85 -22.95
N GLY A 82 -2.14 13.06 -23.98
CA GLY A 82 -3.17 13.39 -24.97
C GLY A 82 -2.90 14.73 -25.64
N ALA A 83 -1.81 14.83 -26.41
CA ALA A 83 -1.61 15.97 -27.31
C ALA A 83 -2.64 15.90 -28.45
N LEU A 84 -3.75 16.65 -28.30
CA LEU A 84 -4.70 16.98 -29.37
C LEU A 84 -4.66 18.48 -29.65
#